data_AF-A0A2V2UA26-F1
#
_entry.id   AF-A0A2V2UA26-F1
#
_cell.length_a   1.000
_cell.length_b   1.000
_cell.length_c   1.000
_cell.angle_alpha   90.00
_cell.angle_beta   90.00
_cell.angle_gamma   90.00
#
_symmetry.space_group_name_H-M   'P 1'
#
loop_
_entity.id
_entity.type
_entity.pdbx_description
1 polymer ?
#
loop_
_entity_poly.entity_id
_entity_poly.type
_entity_poly.pdbx_seq_one_letter_code
_entity_poly.pdbx_strand_id
1 'polypeptide(L)' 'MEFDVTNPERFGSIINDILSKAKGGTIYGLVNNAGYVEPGAIEDITVQDLRNQFETNFFGLLEFTK' A
#
# COMPACT_ATOMS: atom_id res chain seq x y z
N MET A 1 4.05 12.93 4.67
CA MET A 1 4.72 12.08 3.66
C MET A 1 3.60 11.41 2.93
N GLU A 2 3.57 11.57 1.61
CA GLU A 2 2.56 10.99 0.75
C GLU A 2 3.25 9.94 -0.12
N PHE A 3 2.67 8.76 -0.21
CA PHE A 3 3.15 7.70 -1.09
C PHE A 3 2.00 6.79 -1.52
N ASP A 4 2.21 6.14 -2.66
CA ASP A 4 1.27 5.20 -3.26
C ASP A 4 1.77 3.77 -2.99
N VAL A 5 0.90 2.93 -2.41
CA VAL A 5 1.21 1.53 -2.11
C VAL A 5 1.30 0.67 -3.37
N THR A 6 0.86 1.15 -4.53
CA THR A 6 1.01 0.43 -5.81
C THR A 6 2.31 0.80 -6.54
N ASN A 7 3.26 1.50 -5.89
CA ASN A 7 4.54 1.89 -6.47
C ASN A 7 5.73 1.37 -5.63
N PRO A 8 6.12 0.09 -5.80
CA PRO A 8 7.14 -0.55 -4.98
C PRO A 8 8.53 0.07 -5.10
N GLU A 9 8.83 0.73 -6.22
CA GLU A 9 10.12 1.40 -6.42
C GLU A 9 10.38 2.50 -5.38
N ARG A 10 9.33 3.06 -4.78
CA ARG A 10 9.44 4.11 -3.77
C ARG A 10 9.63 3.59 -2.35
N PHE A 11 9.38 2.31 -2.07
CA PHE A 11 9.32 1.79 -0.71
C PHE A 11 10.61 1.99 0.08
N GLY A 12 11.77 1.75 -0.54
CA GLY A 12 13.05 1.98 0.12
C GLY A 12 13.24 3.43 0.59
N SER A 13 12.85 4.41 -0.23
CA SER A 13 12.93 5.82 0.16
C SER A 13 11.99 6.17 1.33
N ILE A 14 10.78 5.61 1.32
CA ILE A 14 9.78 5.80 2.37
C ILE A 14 10.23 5.19 3.70
N ILE A 15 10.75 3.97 3.67
CA ILE A 15 11.27 3.29 4.87
C ILE A 15 12.45 4.07 5.45
N ASN A 16 13.39 4.52 4.62
CA ASN A 16 14.52 5.33 5.08
C ASN A 16 14.06 6.64 5.74
N ASP A 17 13.08 7.31 5.16
CA ASP A 17 12.51 8.51 5.76
C ASP A 17 11.80 8.23 7.10
N ILE A 18 11.09 7.11 7.23
CA ILE A 18 10.47 6.68 8.50
C ILE A 18 11.55 6.41 9.57
N LEU A 19 12.59 5.64 9.21
CA LEU A 19 13.68 5.30 10.12
C LEU A 19 14.47 6.53 10.57
N SER A 20 14.71 7.49 9.68
CA SER A 20 15.37 8.75 10.04
C SER A 20 14.57 9.56 11.08
N LYS A 21 13.23 9.55 10.97
CA LYS A 21 12.31 10.22 11.91
C LYS A 21 12.19 9.50 13.24
N ALA A 22 12.36 8.18 13.26
CA ALA A 22 12.36 7.40 14.48
C ALA A 22 13.59 7.68 15.38
N LYS A 23 14.65 8.32 14.86
CA LYS A 23 15.86 8.73 15.61
C LYS A 23 16.48 7.59 16.45
N GLY A 24 16.52 6.38 15.88
CA GLY A 24 17.04 5.18 16.55
C GLY A 24 16.03 4.47 17.45
N GLY A 25 14.77 4.92 17.50
CA GLY A 25 13.67 4.20 18.13
C GLY A 25 13.26 2.96 17.34
N THR A 26 12.70 1.97 18.05
CA THR A 26 12.19 0.73 17.45
C THR A 26 10.81 0.95 16.84
N ILE A 27 10.60 0.44 15.62
CA ILE A 27 9.26 0.35 15.00
C ILE A 27 8.62 -0.95 15.48
N TYR A 28 7.51 -0.85 16.20
CA TYR A 28 6.85 -2.01 16.83
C TYR A 28 5.73 -2.61 15.99
N GLY A 29 5.27 -1.93 14.95
CA GLY A 29 4.18 -2.41 14.13
C GLY A 29 3.99 -1.60 12.85
N LEU A 30 3.29 -2.24 11.92
CA LEU A 30 2.86 -1.69 10.64
C LEU A 30 1.34 -1.83 10.57
N VAL A 31 0.65 -0.73 10.27
CA VAL A 31 -0.80 -0.75 10.03
C VAL A 31 -1.04 -0.57 8.54
N ASN A 32 -1.33 -1.68 7.86
CA ASN A 32 -1.68 -1.72 6.45
C ASN A 32 -3.13 -1.24 6.26
N ASN A 33 -3.30 0.08 6.13
CA ASN A 33 -4.63 0.72 6.06
C ASN A 33 -5.02 1.21 4.65
N ALA A 34 -4.08 1.25 3.69
CA ALA A 34 -4.43 1.66 2.34
C ALA A 34 -5.42 0.65 1.75
N GLY A 35 -6.61 1.15 1.39
CA GLY A 35 -7.65 0.30 0.85
C GLY A 35 -8.84 1.12 0.39
N TYR A 36 -9.47 0.68 -0.69
CA TYR A 36 -10.73 1.24 -1.18
C TYR A 36 -11.69 0.16 -1.66
N VAL A 37 -12.92 0.56 -1.93
CA VAL A 37 -13.95 -0.32 -2.48
C VAL A 37 -14.19 0.09 -3.92
N GLU A 38 -14.13 -0.88 -4.83
CA GLU A 38 -14.70 -0.76 -6.17
C GLU A 38 -16.17 -1.21 -6.12
N PRO A 39 -17.15 -0.30 -6.17
CA PRO A 39 -18.55 -0.64 -5.98
C PRO A 39 -19.20 -1.10 -7.30
N GLY A 40 -19.84 -2.27 -7.28
CA GLY A 40 -20.66 -2.73 -8.39
C GLY A 40 -20.91 -4.23 -8.36
N ALA A 41 -21.86 -4.69 -9.17
CA ALA A 41 -22.01 -6.12 -9.43
C ALA A 41 -20.83 -6.60 -10.31
N ILE A 42 -20.51 -7.89 -10.25
CA ILE A 42 -19.32 -8.43 -10.94
C ILE A 42 -19.41 -8.29 -12.47
N GLU A 43 -20.63 -8.28 -12.99
CA GLU A 43 -20.96 -8.07 -14.40
C GLU A 43 -20.90 -6.59 -14.83
N ASP A 44 -20.95 -5.66 -13.87
CA ASP A 44 -21.00 -4.21 -14.12
C ASP A 44 -19.63 -3.54 -13.96
N ILE A 45 -18.67 -4.22 -13.34
CA ILE A 45 -17.31 -3.69 -13.11
C ILE A 45 -16.31 -4.24 -14.12
N THR A 46 -15.34 -3.42 -14.51
CA THR A 46 -14.29 -3.90 -15.41
C THR A 46 -13.28 -4.74 -14.65
N VAL A 47 -12.63 -5.68 -15.35
CA VAL A 47 -11.50 -6.43 -14.78
C VAL A 47 -10.37 -5.49 -14.36
N GLN A 48 -10.20 -4.35 -15.03
CA GLN A 48 -9.17 -3.39 -14.69
C GLN A 48 -9.45 -2.71 -13.34
N ASP A 49 -10.70 -2.33 -13.08
CA ASP A 49 -11.08 -1.69 -11.82
C ASP A 49 -10.88 -2.65 -10.64
N LEU A 50 -11.30 -3.92 -10.80
CA LEU A 50 -11.00 -4.96 -9.83
C LEU A 50 -9.50 -5.16 -9.63
N ARG A 51 -8.70 -5.19 -10.71
CA ARG A 51 -7.24 -5.31 -10.58
C ARG A 51 -6.67 -4.14 -9.79
N ASN A 52 -7.07 -2.91 -10.09
CA ASN A 52 -6.63 -1.72 -9.37
C ASN A 52 -6.93 -1.84 -7.86
N GLN A 53 -8.08 -2.42 -7.50
CA GLN A 53 -8.45 -2.65 -6.11
C GLN A 53 -7.52 -3.68 -5.45
N PHE A 54 -7.19 -4.76 -6.15
CA PHE A 54 -6.21 -5.76 -5.67
C PHE A 54 -4.80 -5.18 -5.55
N GLU A 55 -4.37 -4.35 -6.51
CA GLU A 55 -3.07 -3.67 -6.44
C GLU A 55 -2.97 -2.82 -5.17
N THR A 56 -4.03 -2.10 -4.79
CA THR A 56 -4.02 -1.26 -3.58
C THR A 56 -4.21 -2.06 -2.29
N ASN A 57 -5.26 -2.88 -2.23
CA ASN A 57 -5.74 -3.48 -0.99
C ASN A 57 -4.99 -4.77 -0.63
N PHE A 58 -4.31 -5.40 -1.59
CA PHE A 58 -3.69 -6.69 -1.39
C PHE A 58 -2.20 -6.68 -1.78
N PHE A 59 -1.89 -6.51 -3.06
CA PHE A 59 -0.51 -6.63 -3.54
C PHE A 59 0.40 -5.53 -2.99
N GLY A 60 -0.04 -4.27 -3.00
CA GLY A 60 0.72 -3.15 -2.44
C GLY A 60 1.01 -3.31 -0.95
N LEU A 61 0.02 -3.74 -0.16
CA LEU A 61 0.19 -4.01 1.28
C LEU A 61 1.13 -5.20 1.53
N LEU A 62 1.00 -6.27 0.73
CA LEU A 62 1.84 -7.45 0.81
C LEU A 62 3.30 -7.11 0.48
N GLU A 63 3.53 -6.37 -0.61
CA GLU A 63 4.87 -5.96 -1.04
C GLU A 63 5.53 -5.02 -0.04
N PHE A 64 4.78 -4.10 0.57
CA PHE A 64 5.33 -3.20 1.60
C PHE A 64 5.69 -3.94 2.90
N THR A 65 5.05 -5.08 3.15
CA THR A 65 5.32 -5.92 4.33
C THR A 65 6.58 -6.77 4.16
N LYS A 66 6.94 -7.13 2.92
CA LYS A 66 8.05 -8.02 2.58
C LYS A 66 9.41 -7.32 2.69
#